data_AF-A0A7S0XES2-F1
#
_entry.id   AF-A0A7S0XES2-F1
#
_cell.length_a   1.000
_cell.length_b   1.000
_cell.length_c   1.000
_cell.angle_alpha   90.00
_cell.angle_beta   90.00
_cell.angle_gamma   90.00
#
_symmetry.space_group_name_H-M   'P 1'
#
loop_
_entity.id
_entity.type
_entity.pdbx_description
1 polymer ?
#
loop_
_entity_poly.entity_id
_entity_poly.type
_entity_poly.pdbx_seq_one_letter_code
_entity_poly.pdbx_strand_id
1 'polypeptide(L)'
;MFIYSNKRTFGYLLKGLTHDYSTSLVKSNQYSNLIPVKEAYFPYGISSWEGIVSTNRFYVDKTEAISQMEDTGDYLKLWRPRRFGKTLFCNQLAHYYDILKSGKEEDFKRLFGNTFIGENPTINRGKY
;
A
#
# COMPACT_ATOMS: atom_id res chain seq x y z
N MET A 1 8.49 -11.13 1.87
CA MET A 1 8.55 -9.78 1.25
C MET A 1 7.58 -9.78 0.09
N PHE A 2 6.31 -9.45 0.35
CA PHE A 2 5.30 -9.36 -0.72
C PHE A 2 5.20 -7.91 -1.17
N ILE A 3 5.59 -7.69 -2.43
CA ILE A 3 5.66 -6.37 -3.04
C ILE A 3 4.28 -6.04 -3.58
N TYR A 4 3.70 -4.91 -3.14
CA TYR A 4 2.50 -4.39 -3.76
C TYR A 4 2.83 -3.73 -5.10
N SER A 5 2.88 -4.58 -6.12
CA SER A 5 2.69 -4.22 -7.51
C SER A 5 1.81 -5.33 -8.05
N ASN A 6 0.70 -4.96 -8.68
CA ASN A 6 -0.19 -5.84 -9.43
C ASN A 6 0.61 -7.05 -9.99
N LYS A 7 0.24 -8.29 -9.63
CA LYS A 7 0.98 -9.53 -9.98
C LYS A 7 1.19 -9.74 -11.49
N ARG A 8 0.78 -8.80 -12.35
CA ARG A 8 1.07 -8.74 -13.79
C ARG A 8 2.29 -7.92 -14.20
N THR A 9 2.81 -7.01 -13.36
CA THR A 9 3.87 -6.05 -13.79
C THR A 9 5.27 -6.37 -13.27
N PHE A 10 5.42 -7.17 -12.21
CA PHE A 10 6.73 -7.35 -11.57
C PHE A 10 7.69 -8.29 -12.33
N GLY A 11 7.18 -9.14 -13.22
CA GLY A 11 8.01 -10.06 -14.02
C GLY A 11 8.95 -9.36 -15.01
N TYR A 12 8.71 -8.08 -15.31
CA TYR A 12 9.48 -7.34 -16.32
C TYR A 12 10.48 -6.32 -15.73
N LEU A 13 10.43 -6.05 -14.42
CA LEU A 13 11.13 -4.91 -13.80
C LEU A 13 12.56 -5.21 -13.29
N LEU A 14 12.98 -6.48 -13.27
CA LEU A 14 14.32 -6.87 -12.79
C LEU A 14 15.35 -7.12 -13.91
N LYS A 15 15.00 -6.91 -15.19
CA LYS A 15 15.89 -7.24 -16.32
C LYS A 15 16.63 -6.07 -16.97
N GLY A 16 16.55 -4.84 -16.45
CA GLY A 16 17.13 -3.70 -17.20
C GLY A 16 17.41 -2.40 -16.45
N LEU A 17 17.69 -2.42 -15.15
CA LEU A 17 17.98 -1.18 -14.42
C LEU A 17 19.47 -0.82 -14.44
N THR A 18 19.95 -0.39 -15.61
CA THR A 18 21.02 0.63 -15.72
C THR A 18 20.83 1.44 -17.01
N HIS A 19 19.97 2.46 -17.00
CA HIS A 19 20.26 3.80 -17.52
C HIS A 19 19.00 4.70 -17.44
N ASP A 20 19.23 5.92 -16.99
CA ASP A 20 18.25 7.00 -16.92
C ASP A 20 17.78 7.39 -18.33
N TYR A 21 16.49 7.20 -18.62
CA TYR A 21 15.85 7.63 -19.87
C TYR A 21 14.43 8.15 -19.64
N SER A 22 14.25 9.22 -18.84
CA SER A 22 12.91 9.83 -18.68
C SER A 22 12.63 10.97 -19.66
N THR A 23 13.54 11.34 -20.57
CA THR A 23 13.38 12.58 -21.36
C THR A 23 13.60 12.48 -22.87
N SER A 24 13.92 11.33 -23.47
CA SER A 24 14.22 11.24 -24.91
C SER A 24 13.22 10.48 -25.79
N LEU A 25 12.18 9.81 -25.25
CA LEU A 25 11.29 8.95 -26.06
C LEU A 25 9.89 9.49 -26.33
N VAL A 26 9.67 10.81 -26.23
CA VAL A 26 8.38 11.45 -26.62
C VAL A 26 8.23 11.56 -28.16
N LYS A 27 9.19 11.07 -28.97
CA LYS A 27 9.21 11.30 -30.43
C LYS A 27 9.10 10.08 -31.37
N SER A 28 8.75 8.88 -30.90
CA SER A 28 8.42 7.77 -31.83
C SER A 28 6.97 7.33 -31.66
N ASN A 29 6.20 7.56 -32.73
CA ASN A 29 4.76 7.42 -32.88
C ASN A 29 4.25 5.95 -32.88
N GLN A 30 4.73 5.11 -31.96
CA GLN A 30 4.46 3.66 -31.94
C GLN A 30 3.69 3.15 -30.70
N TYR A 31 3.24 4.04 -29.81
CA TYR A 31 2.60 3.66 -28.54
C TYR A 31 1.26 4.36 -28.29
N SER A 32 0.58 4.85 -29.32
CA SER A 32 -0.72 5.54 -29.21
C SER A 32 -1.85 4.67 -28.64
N ASN A 33 -1.66 3.35 -28.54
CA ASN A 33 -2.62 2.39 -28.00
C ASN A 33 -2.19 1.75 -26.66
N LEU A 34 -1.11 2.20 -26.03
CA LEU A 34 -0.76 1.73 -24.69
C LEU A 34 -1.63 2.48 -23.69
N ILE A 35 -2.52 1.75 -23.00
CA ILE A 35 -3.18 2.24 -21.78
C ILE A 35 -2.05 2.76 -20.88
N PRO A 36 -2.07 4.03 -20.45
CA PRO A 36 -1.00 4.56 -19.62
C PRO A 36 -0.95 3.73 -18.34
N VAL A 37 0.08 2.88 -18.23
CA VAL A 37 0.35 2.15 -17.00
C VAL A 37 0.76 3.24 -16.03
N LYS A 38 -0.16 3.63 -15.14
CA LYS A 38 0.10 4.65 -14.14
C LYS A 38 1.31 4.21 -13.33
N GLU A 39 2.46 4.81 -13.61
CA GLU A 39 3.73 4.43 -13.00
C GLU A 39 3.56 4.47 -11.48
N ALA A 40 3.94 3.38 -10.81
CA ALA A 40 3.84 3.27 -9.37
C ALA A 40 4.84 4.26 -8.73
N TYR A 41 4.37 5.48 -8.46
CA TYR A 41 5.19 6.54 -7.91
C TYR A 41 5.41 6.33 -6.41
N PHE A 42 6.64 6.54 -5.95
CA PHE A 42 6.96 6.48 -4.52
C PHE A 42 6.18 7.56 -3.76
N PRO A 43 5.43 7.22 -2.69
CA PRO A 43 4.63 8.17 -1.92
C PRO A 43 5.50 9.06 -1.02
N TYR A 44 6.29 9.95 -1.62
CA TYR A 44 7.04 10.94 -0.86
C TYR A 44 6.08 11.95 -0.20
N GLY A 45 6.15 12.06 1.12
CA GLY A 45 5.35 13.02 1.90
C GLY A 45 3.87 12.66 2.09
N ILE A 46 3.43 11.49 1.64
CA ILE A 46 2.04 11.05 1.80
C ILE A 46 1.92 10.10 2.99
N SER A 47 1.09 10.50 3.95
CA SER A 47 0.83 9.74 5.18
C SER A 47 -0.63 9.28 5.31
N SER A 48 -1.43 9.44 4.26
CA SER A 48 -2.82 8.97 4.22
C SER A 48 -2.89 7.60 3.53
N TRP A 49 -3.44 6.61 4.24
CA TRP A 49 -3.69 5.27 3.73
C TRP A 49 -4.66 5.30 2.55
N GLU A 50 -5.79 5.98 2.72
CA GLU A 50 -6.77 6.18 1.66
C GLU A 50 -6.17 6.85 0.41
N GLY A 51 -5.28 7.83 0.61
CA GLY A 51 -4.54 8.46 -0.47
C GLY A 51 -3.64 7.48 -1.24
N ILE A 52 -2.92 6.60 -0.53
CA ILE A 52 -2.03 5.60 -1.14
C ILE A 52 -2.84 4.58 -1.98
N VAL A 53 -3.95 4.09 -1.42
CA VAL A 53 -4.81 3.11 -2.09
C VAL A 53 -5.51 3.73 -3.31
N SER A 54 -6.14 4.89 -3.14
CA SER A 54 -6.86 5.57 -4.24
C SER A 54 -5.94 6.01 -5.38
N THR A 55 -4.71 6.41 -5.07
CA THR A 55 -3.75 6.82 -6.09
C THR A 55 -2.88 5.67 -6.62
N ASN A 56 -3.07 4.45 -6.13
CA ASN A 56 -2.32 3.24 -6.50
C ASN A 56 -0.80 3.44 -6.40
N ARG A 57 -0.34 3.97 -5.26
CA ARG A 57 1.08 4.26 -5.01
C ARG A 57 1.82 3.05 -4.48
N PHE A 58 3.14 3.08 -4.63
CA PHE A 58 4.00 2.02 -4.10
C PHE A 58 3.90 1.95 -2.58
N TYR A 59 3.56 0.76 -2.06
CA TYR A 59 3.51 0.47 -0.64
C TYR A 59 4.01 -0.95 -0.40
N VAL A 60 4.75 -1.14 0.70
CA VAL A 60 5.14 -2.47 1.14
C VAL A 60 4.13 -2.91 2.17
N ASP A 61 3.45 -4.02 1.91
CA ASP A 61 2.44 -4.53 2.82
C ASP A 61 3.07 -4.92 4.17
N LYS A 62 2.60 -4.26 5.23
CA LYS A 62 2.97 -4.50 6.63
C LYS A 62 1.74 -4.78 7.49
N THR A 63 0.59 -5.04 6.87
CA THR A 63 -0.69 -5.18 7.58
C THR A 63 -0.77 -6.45 8.43
N GLU A 64 0.06 -7.47 8.15
CA GLU A 64 0.26 -8.62 9.04
C GLU A 64 0.65 -8.20 10.47
N ALA A 65 1.37 -7.09 10.61
CA ALA A 65 1.74 -6.56 11.92
C ALA A 65 0.51 -6.25 12.78
N ILE A 66 -0.65 -5.93 12.20
CA ILE A 66 -1.88 -5.65 12.96
C ILE A 66 -2.31 -6.89 13.75
N SER A 67 -2.35 -8.06 13.12
CA SER A 67 -2.68 -9.32 13.80
C SER A 67 -1.66 -9.65 14.89
N GLN A 68 -0.37 -9.52 14.58
CA GLN A 68 0.69 -9.79 15.55
C GLN A 68 0.62 -8.81 16.75
N MET A 69 0.22 -7.56 16.50
CA MET A 69 0.06 -6.54 17.53
C MET A 69 -1.07 -6.87 18.49
N GLU A 70 -2.21 -7.32 17.97
CA GLU A 70 -3.34 -7.75 18.80
C GLU A 70 -2.96 -8.92 19.72
N ASP A 71 -2.11 -9.84 19.24
CA ASP A 71 -1.65 -10.99 20.03
C ASP A 71 -0.56 -10.65 21.05
N THR A 72 0.26 -9.62 20.80
CA THR A 72 1.44 -9.30 21.62
C THR A 72 1.10 -8.52 22.92
N GLY A 73 -0.12 -7.97 23.05
CA GLY A 73 -0.64 -7.34 24.27
C GLY A 73 -0.46 -5.80 24.35
N ASP A 74 -0.64 -5.25 25.55
CA ASP A 74 -0.93 -3.81 25.79
C ASP A 74 0.20 -2.82 25.43
N TYR A 75 1.45 -3.28 25.30
CA TYR A 75 2.60 -2.37 25.19
C TYR A 75 3.39 -2.56 23.89
N LEU A 76 3.01 -1.82 22.86
CA LEU A 76 3.71 -1.86 21.58
C LEU A 76 4.81 -0.81 21.46
N LYS A 77 6.06 -1.27 21.41
CA LYS A 77 7.21 -0.42 21.10
C LYS A 77 7.45 -0.38 19.60
N LEU A 78 6.94 0.67 18.96
CA LEU A 78 7.37 1.02 17.61
C LEU A 78 8.81 1.57 17.71
N TRP A 79 9.83 0.71 17.59
CA TRP A 79 11.27 1.04 17.64
C TRP A 79 11.64 2.27 16.79
N ARG A 80 12.73 3.01 17.08
CA ARG A 80 13.07 4.26 16.35
C ARG A 80 13.82 4.14 14.99
N PRO A 81 13.55 3.22 14.05
CA PRO A 81 14.05 3.41 12.69
C PRO A 81 13.40 4.64 12.01
N ARG A 82 14.24 5.54 11.50
CA ARG A 82 13.79 6.70 10.70
C ARG A 82 13.10 6.21 9.43
N ARG A 83 12.01 6.88 9.04
CA ARG A 83 11.23 6.61 7.82
C ARG A 83 10.62 5.20 7.74
N PHE A 84 10.46 4.51 8.87
CA PHE A 84 9.76 3.21 8.92
C PHE A 84 8.29 3.28 8.48
N GLY A 85 7.70 4.49 8.48
CA GLY A 85 6.31 4.71 8.11
C GLY A 85 5.35 4.66 9.28
N LYS A 86 5.80 5.02 10.50
CA LYS A 86 4.95 5.04 11.71
C LYS A 86 3.68 5.86 11.53
N THR A 87 3.79 7.05 10.94
CA THR A 87 2.65 7.93 10.69
C THR A 87 1.62 7.27 9.78
N LEU A 88 2.07 6.68 8.68
CA LEU A 88 1.20 5.96 7.76
C LEU A 88 0.56 4.74 8.43
N PHE A 89 1.32 4.02 9.24
CA PHE A 89 0.84 2.87 9.98
C PHE A 89 -0.22 3.25 11.02
N CYS A 90 -0.01 4.31 11.80
CA CYS A 90 -1.03 4.85 12.71
C CYS A 90 -2.30 5.26 11.96
N ASN A 91 -2.17 5.90 10.80
CA ASN A 91 -3.31 6.27 9.98
C ASN A 91 -4.04 5.02 9.45
N GLN A 92 -3.30 3.99 9.04
CA GLN A 92 -3.87 2.70 8.61
C GLN A 92 -4.63 2.00 9.75
N LEU A 93 -4.08 1.97 10.97
CA LEU A 93 -4.77 1.45 12.15
C LEU A 93 -6.05 2.24 12.45
N ALA A 94 -6.00 3.57 12.36
CA ALA A 94 -7.18 4.40 12.54
C ALA A 94 -8.27 4.02 11.52
N HIS A 95 -7.92 3.85 10.24
CA HIS A 95 -8.87 3.38 9.23
C HIS A 95 -9.38 1.95 9.47
N TYR A 96 -8.53 1.06 9.99
CA TYR A 96 -8.87 -0.36 10.19
C TYR A 96 -9.84 -0.58 11.34
N TYR A 97 -9.64 0.13 12.45
CA TYR A 97 -10.48 -0.01 13.64
C TYR A 97 -11.76 0.83 13.59
N ASP A 98 -11.79 1.90 12.80
CA ASP A 98 -12.93 2.82 12.67
C ASP A 98 -14.16 2.16 12.02
N ILE A 99 -15.29 2.13 12.75
CA ILE A 99 -16.59 1.63 12.28
C ILE A 99 -17.05 2.34 11.00
N LEU A 100 -16.87 3.65 10.89
CA LEU A 100 -17.34 4.43 9.75
C LEU A 100 -16.55 4.13 8.47
N LYS A 101 -15.31 3.62 8.61
CA LYS A 101 -14.40 3.37 7.49
C LYS A 101 -14.27 1.89 7.14
N SER A 102 -14.22 1.02 8.15
CA SER A 102 -14.01 -0.42 7.97
C SER A 102 -15.15 -1.28 8.53
N GLY A 103 -16.20 -0.68 9.11
CA GLY A 103 -17.41 -1.39 9.51
C GLY A 103 -18.29 -1.80 8.32
N LYS A 104 -18.21 -1.07 7.21
CA LYS A 104 -18.85 -1.45 5.94
C LYS A 104 -17.91 -2.32 5.11
N GLU A 105 -18.43 -3.45 4.65
CA GLU A 105 -17.66 -4.44 3.87
C GLU A 105 -17.13 -3.88 2.54
N GLU A 106 -17.88 -2.97 1.91
CA GLU A 106 -17.49 -2.30 0.66
C GLU A 106 -16.27 -1.39 0.83
N ASP A 107 -16.26 -0.56 1.87
CA ASP A 107 -15.15 0.33 2.19
C ASP A 107 -13.93 -0.44 2.68
N PHE A 108 -14.16 -1.48 3.48
CA PHE A 108 -13.10 -2.38 3.91
C PHE A 108 -12.41 -3.05 2.72
N LYS A 109 -13.17 -3.64 1.79
CA LYS A 109 -12.62 -4.26 0.57
C LYS A 109 -11.87 -3.24 -0.28
N ARG A 110 -12.39 -2.02 -0.40
CA ARG A 110 -11.72 -0.94 -1.14
C ARG A 110 -10.37 -0.59 -0.53
N LEU A 111 -10.28 -0.47 0.79
CA LEU A 111 -9.08 -0.03 1.51
C LEU A 111 -8.07 -1.15 1.75
N PHE A 112 -8.53 -2.35 2.09
CA PHE A 112 -7.70 -3.44 2.59
C PHE A 112 -7.82 -4.74 1.79
N GLY A 113 -8.80 -4.90 0.89
CA GLY A 113 -9.07 -6.17 0.19
C GLY A 113 -7.91 -6.74 -0.62
N ASN A 114 -6.87 -5.93 -0.77
CA ASN A 114 -5.66 -6.19 -1.51
C ASN A 114 -4.46 -6.51 -0.58
N THR A 115 -4.61 -6.37 0.74
CA THR A 115 -3.56 -6.55 1.75
C THR A 115 -3.78 -7.83 2.57
N PHE A 116 -2.75 -8.28 3.29
CA PHE A 116 -2.83 -9.45 4.17
C PHE A 116 -4.02 -9.40 5.14
N ILE A 117 -4.26 -8.26 5.80
CA ILE A 117 -5.36 -8.09 6.76
C ILE A 117 -6.75 -8.05 6.09
N GLY A 118 -6.81 -7.78 4.78
CA GLY A 118 -8.05 -7.86 4.01
C GLY A 118 -8.49 -9.29 3.74
N GLU A 119 -7.51 -10.18 3.51
CA GLU A 119 -7.73 -11.61 3.36
C GLU A 119 -7.93 -12.29 4.75
N ASN A 120 -7.26 -11.77 5.78
CA ASN A 120 -7.27 -12.32 7.14
C ASN A 120 -7.68 -11.25 8.17
N PRO A 121 -8.96 -10.81 8.20
CA PRO A 121 -9.42 -9.80 9.14
C PRO A 121 -9.43 -10.33 10.57
N THR A 122 -9.04 -9.46 11.51
CA THR A 122 -9.12 -9.72 12.96
C THR A 122 -10.51 -9.41 13.52
N ILE A 123 -10.79 -9.90 14.72
CA ILE A 123 -12.08 -9.69 15.41
C ILE A 123 -12.35 -8.22 15.75
N ASN A 124 -11.29 -7.41 15.83
CA ASN A 124 -11.40 -5.99 16.18
C ASN A 124 -11.62 -5.07 14.97
N ARG A 125 -11.71 -5.63 13.75
CA ARG A 125 -12.03 -4.87 12.52
C ARG A 125 -13.28 -4.03 12.70
N GLY A 126 -13.19 -2.72 12.46
CA GLY A 126 -14.32 -1.81 12.44
C GLY A 126 -15.17 -1.83 13.72
N LYS A 127 -14.54 -1.97 14.88
CA LYS A 127 -15.20 -2.12 16.19
C LYS A 127 -15.28 -0.82 17.00
N TYR A 128 -14.46 0.17 16.68
CA TYR A 128 -14.29 1.41 17.45
C TYR A 128 -14.70 2.64 16.63
#